data_AF-A0A2R6KV83-F1
#
_entry.id   AF-A0A2R6KV83-F1
#
_cell.length_a   1.000
_cell.length_b   1.000
_cell.length_c   1.000
_cell.angle_alpha   90.00
_cell.angle_beta   90.00
_cell.angle_gamma   90.00
#
_symmetry.space_group_name_H-M   'P 1'
#
loop_
_entity.id
_entity.type
_entity.pdbx_description
1 polymer ?
#
loop_
_entity_poly.entity_id
_entity_poly.type
_entity_poly.pdbx_seq_one_letter_code
_entity_poly.pdbx_strand_id
1 'polypeptide(L)'
;MSDVNDYLILRELDEAITQEQLDEAVEASGNTLQELREEGVDIEWVDSEVMTDDDGGIVGTFCHYRAESEDAVQEHADRAGLPATKVTQRGSPLEGE
;
A
#
# COMPACT_ATOMS: atom_id res chain seq x y z
N MET A 1 14.67 -3.83 18.24
CA MET A 1 14.26 -3.13 17.01
C MET A 1 13.97 -4.24 16.05
N SER A 2 12.69 -4.48 15.77
CA SER A 2 12.30 -5.47 14.77
C SER A 2 12.90 -5.03 13.44
N ASP A 3 13.60 -5.94 12.75
CA ASP A 3 14.12 -5.69 11.42
C ASP A 3 12.93 -5.60 10.46
N VAL A 4 12.43 -4.39 10.23
CA VAL A 4 11.41 -4.13 9.21
C VAL A 4 12.07 -3.92 7.86
N ASN A 5 11.47 -4.49 6.82
CA ASN A 5 11.87 -4.35 5.44
C ASN A 5 10.93 -3.39 4.72
N ASP A 6 11.47 -2.62 3.79
CA ASP A 6 10.68 -1.78 2.90
C ASP A 6 10.06 -2.64 1.78
N TYR A 7 8.76 -2.48 1.56
CA TYR A 7 7.96 -3.14 0.53
C TYR A 7 7.27 -2.09 -0.34
N LEU A 8 7.25 -2.36 -1.64
CA LEU A 8 6.52 -1.60 -2.64
C LEU A 8 5.30 -2.41 -3.05
N ILE A 9 4.14 -1.77 -2.98
CA ILE A 9 2.83 -2.36 -3.25
C ILE A 9 2.26 -1.62 -4.45
N LEU A 10 2.06 -2.32 -5.55
CA LEU A 10 1.33 -1.81 -6.70
C LEU A 10 -0.10 -2.34 -6.64
N ARG A 11 -1.06 -1.42 -6.67
CA ARG A 11 -2.49 -1.70 -6.79
C ARG A 11 -2.98 -1.11 -8.11
N GLU A 12 -3.03 -1.94 -9.14
CA GLU A 12 -3.65 -1.60 -10.43
C GLU A 12 -5.14 -1.88 -10.35
N LEU A 13 -5.95 -0.90 -10.78
CA LEU A 13 -7.40 -1.01 -10.84
C LEU A 13 -7.82 -1.25 -12.29
N ASP A 14 -8.68 -2.24 -12.51
CA ASP A 14 -9.24 -2.51 -13.85
C ASP A 14 -10.15 -1.39 -14.34
N GLU A 15 -10.81 -0.67 -13.42
CA GLU A 15 -11.68 0.46 -13.72
C GLU A 15 -11.22 1.68 -12.91
N ALA A 16 -11.17 2.85 -13.57
CA ALA A 16 -10.76 4.08 -12.92
C ALA A 16 -11.76 4.47 -11.83
N ILE A 17 -11.24 4.79 -10.64
CA ILE A 17 -12.04 5.23 -9.51
C ILE A 17 -11.95 6.75 -9.34
N THR A 18 -12.89 7.29 -8.58
CA THR A 18 -12.89 8.69 -8.16
C THR A 18 -12.01 8.91 -6.93
N GLN A 19 -11.64 10.17 -6.70
CA GLN A 19 -10.90 10.56 -5.49
C GLN A 19 -11.63 10.16 -4.21
N GLU A 20 -12.96 10.30 -4.16
CA GLU A 20 -13.78 9.95 -2.99
C GLU A 20 -13.67 8.45 -2.66
N GLN A 21 -13.70 7.58 -3.67
CA GLN A 21 -13.50 6.15 -3.50
C GLN A 21 -12.07 5.80 -3.07
N LEU A 22 -11.09 6.55 -3.54
CA LEU A 22 -9.70 6.39 -3.09
C LEU A 22 -9.56 6.79 -1.61
N ASP A 23 -10.19 7.88 -1.18
CA ASP A 23 -10.18 8.31 0.22
C ASP A 23 -10.81 7.24 1.12
N GLU A 24 -11.96 6.66 0.72
CA GLU A 24 -12.57 5.54 1.46
C GLU A 24 -11.62 4.32 1.56
N ALA A 25 -10.91 4.00 0.48
CA ALA A 25 -9.90 2.93 0.48
C ALA A 25 -8.74 3.26 1.43
N VAL A 26 -8.23 4.48 1.41
CA VAL A 26 -7.16 4.94 2.30
C VAL A 26 -7.60 4.86 3.77
N GLU A 27 -8.82 5.27 4.08
CA GLU A 27 -9.38 5.16 5.43
C GLU A 27 -9.49 3.70 5.90
N ALA A 28 -10.01 2.81 5.05
CA ALA A 28 -10.06 1.37 5.33
C ALA A 28 -8.66 0.79 5.59
N SER A 29 -7.70 1.13 4.72
CA SER A 29 -6.30 0.76 4.86
C SER A 29 -5.68 1.22 6.18
N GLY A 30 -5.98 2.45 6.60
CA GLY A 30 -5.50 3.04 7.85
C GLY A 30 -6.07 2.35 9.09
N ASN A 31 -7.36 1.99 9.07
CA ASN A 31 -7.99 1.24 10.15
C ASN A 31 -7.37 -0.15 10.31
N THR A 32 -7.21 -0.88 9.20
CA THR A 32 -6.57 -2.21 9.23
C THR A 32 -5.12 -2.16 9.70
N LEU A 33 -4.36 -1.11 9.33
CA LEU A 33 -3.00 -0.91 9.85
C LEU A 33 -2.97 -0.75 11.37
N GLN A 34 -3.95 -0.03 11.93
CA GLN A 34 -4.07 0.11 13.37
C GLN A 34 -4.35 -1.23 14.04
N GLU A 35 -5.31 -2.00 13.52
CA GLU A 35 -5.65 -3.34 14.04
C GLU A 35 -4.43 -4.27 14.05
N LEU A 36 -3.70 -4.34 12.94
CA LEU A 36 -2.49 -5.16 12.83
C LEU A 36 -1.41 -4.75 13.84
N ARG A 37 -1.21 -3.45 14.04
CA ARG A 37 -0.29 -2.94 15.05
C ARG A 37 -0.73 -3.29 16.47
N GLU A 38 -2.02 -3.28 16.77
CA GLU A 38 -2.56 -3.70 18.06
C GLU A 38 -2.39 -5.20 18.31
N GLU A 39 -2.41 -6.01 17.25
CA GLU A 39 -2.09 -7.45 17.29
C GLU A 39 -0.59 -7.74 17.44
N GLY A 40 0.26 -6.72 17.32
CA GLY A 40 1.71 -6.81 17.46
C GLY A 40 2.46 -7.05 16.16
N VAL A 41 1.81 -6.84 15.00
CA VAL A 41 2.46 -6.86 13.69
C VAL A 41 3.20 -5.53 13.48
N ASP A 42 4.51 -5.61 13.24
CA ASP A 42 5.35 -4.46 12.90
C ASP A 42 5.11 -4.09 11.43
N ILE A 43 4.11 -3.24 11.17
CA ILE A 43 3.77 -2.70 9.83
C ILE A 43 3.57 -1.19 9.86
N GLU A 44 4.03 -0.47 8.84
CA GLU A 44 3.97 0.97 8.70
C GLU A 44 3.72 1.40 7.27
N TRP A 45 2.80 2.34 7.09
CA TRP A 45 2.64 3.05 5.84
C TRP A 45 3.59 4.25 5.79
N VAL A 46 4.47 4.29 4.79
CA VAL A 46 5.48 5.35 4.60
C VAL A 46 4.93 6.44 3.69
N ASP A 47 4.55 6.09 2.46
CA ASP A 47 3.93 7.00 1.50
C ASP A 47 3.10 6.24 0.46
N SER A 48 2.29 6.97 -0.28
CA SER A 48 1.58 6.45 -1.45
C SER A 48 1.56 7.47 -2.57
N GLU A 49 1.81 7.00 -3.78
CA GLU A 49 1.65 7.71 -5.03
C GLU A 49 0.36 7.24 -5.70
N VAL A 50 -0.39 8.19 -6.25
CA VAL A 50 -1.64 7.91 -6.97
C VAL A 50 -1.34 7.89 -8.46
N MET A 51 -1.80 6.86 -9.15
CA MET A 51 -1.68 6.72 -10.59
C MET A 51 -2.99 7.22 -11.22
N THR A 52 -2.91 8.23 -12.07
CA THR A 52 -4.06 8.79 -12.79
C THR A 52 -3.90 8.63 -14.30
N ASP A 53 -5.01 8.46 -15.01
CA ASP A 53 -5.06 8.53 -16.47
C ASP A 53 -5.11 9.98 -16.99
N ASP A 54 -5.08 10.15 -18.32
CA ASP A 54 -5.18 11.44 -19.02
C ASP A 54 -6.50 12.20 -18.74
N ASP A 55 -7.57 11.47 -18.41
CA ASP A 55 -8.89 12.03 -18.07
C ASP A 55 -9.01 12.37 -16.57
N GLY A 56 -7.96 12.12 -15.78
CA GLY A 56 -7.90 12.37 -14.35
C GLY A 56 -8.55 11.28 -13.49
N GLY A 57 -8.90 10.14 -14.09
CA GLY A 57 -9.39 8.96 -13.37
C GLY A 57 -8.24 8.26 -12.64
N ILE A 58 -8.49 7.74 -11.44
CA ILE A 58 -7.47 7.04 -10.66
C ILE A 58 -7.43 5.58 -11.11
N VAL A 59 -6.35 5.20 -11.78
CA VAL A 59 -6.14 3.84 -12.33
C VAL A 59 -5.37 2.93 -11.38
N GLY A 60 -4.87 3.47 -10.26
CA GLY A 60 -4.17 2.68 -9.27
C GLY A 60 -3.43 3.49 -8.24
N THR A 61 -2.73 2.80 -7.36
CA THR A 61 -1.83 3.38 -6.37
C THR A 61 -0.55 2.58 -6.25
N PHE A 62 0.53 3.29 -6.00
CA PHE A 62 1.80 2.71 -5.62
C PHE A 62 2.07 3.10 -4.18
N CYS A 63 2.21 2.12 -3.29
CA CYS A 63 2.36 2.41 -1.88
C CYS A 63 3.66 1.83 -1.33
N HIS A 64 4.35 2.62 -0.52
CA HIS A 64 5.54 2.21 0.18
C HIS A 64 5.18 1.89 1.64
N TYR A 65 5.41 0.63 2.02
CA TYR A 65 5.19 0.14 3.37
C TYR A 65 6.52 -0.34 3.96
N ARG A 66 6.62 -0.33 5.29
CA ARG A 66 7.65 -1.06 6.03
C ARG A 66 6.96 -2.13 6.85
N ALA A 67 7.42 -3.36 6.75
CA ALA A 67 6.84 -4.44 7.52
C ALA A 67 7.90 -5.44 7.95
N GLU A 68 7.62 -6.22 8.99
CA GLU A 68 8.46 -7.34 9.40
C GLU A 68 8.60 -8.41 8.30
N SER A 69 7.59 -8.59 7.45
CA SER A 69 7.56 -9.61 6.39
C SER A 69 6.61 -9.23 5.23
N GLU A 70 6.76 -9.90 4.09
CA GLU A 70 5.85 -9.76 2.95
C GLU A 70 4.44 -10.25 3.31
N ASP A 71 4.33 -11.32 4.10
CA ASP A 71 3.06 -11.84 4.61
C ASP A 71 2.28 -10.78 5.41
N ALA A 72 2.94 -9.97 6.24
CA ALA A 72 2.27 -8.89 6.98
C ALA A 72 1.64 -7.84 6.04
N VAL A 73 2.31 -7.54 4.93
CA VAL A 73 1.80 -6.61 3.91
C VAL A 73 0.64 -7.22 3.12
N GLN A 74 0.73 -8.51 2.79
CA GLN A 74 -0.37 -9.22 2.12
C GLN A 74 -1.59 -9.33 3.05
N GLU A 75 -1.38 -9.65 4.32
CA GLU A 75 -2.45 -9.70 5.31
C GLU A 75 -3.14 -8.34 5.47
N HIS A 76 -2.38 -7.25 5.49
CA HIS A 76 -2.93 -5.89 5.45
C HIS A 76 -3.82 -5.67 4.22
N ALA A 77 -3.33 -6.02 3.03
CA ALA A 77 -4.08 -5.84 1.79
C ALA A 77 -5.40 -6.63 1.75
N ASP A 78 -5.37 -7.89 2.20
CA ASP A 78 -6.56 -8.74 2.28
C ASP A 78 -7.58 -8.21 3.29
N ARG A 79 -7.13 -7.83 4.50
CA ARG A 79 -8.03 -7.33 5.56
C ARG A 79 -8.60 -5.95 5.25
N ALA A 80 -7.84 -5.08 4.60
CA ALA A 80 -8.31 -3.77 4.16
C ALA A 80 -9.30 -3.86 2.99
N GLY A 81 -9.46 -5.04 2.37
CA GLY A 81 -10.29 -5.21 1.17
C GLY A 81 -9.68 -4.55 -0.07
N LEU A 82 -8.36 -4.32 -0.07
CA LEU A 82 -7.61 -3.64 -1.12
C LEU A 82 -6.55 -4.58 -1.67
N PRO A 83 -6.94 -5.55 -2.52
CA PRO A 83 -6.04 -6.57 -3.01
C PRO A 83 -4.83 -5.93 -3.70
N ALA A 84 -3.64 -6.30 -3.24
CA ALA A 84 -2.41 -5.87 -3.85
C ALA A 84 -2.18 -6.66 -5.15
N THR A 85 -2.13 -5.98 -6.29
CA THR A 85 -1.80 -6.59 -7.58
C THR A 85 -0.39 -7.15 -7.55
N LYS A 86 0.53 -6.42 -6.90
CA LYS A 86 1.91 -6.86 -6.73
C LYS A 86 2.51 -6.31 -5.44
N VAL A 87 3.15 -7.19 -4.68
CA VAL A 87 4.01 -6.84 -3.55
C VAL A 87 5.44 -7.22 -3.90
N THR A 88 6.39 -6.35 -3.57
CA THR A 88 7.82 -6.61 -3.83
C THR A 88 8.66 -5.89 -2.79
N GLN A 89 9.69 -6.56 -2.27
CA GLN A 89 10.67 -5.92 -1.40
C GLN A 89 11.44 -4.82 -2.16
N ARG A 90 11.54 -3.63 -1.55
CA ARG A 90 12.25 -2.48 -2.09
C ARG A 90 13.75 -2.76 -2.12
N GLY A 91 14.34 -2.67 -3.31
CA GLY A 91 15.80 -2.69 -3.49
C GLY A 91 16.45 -1.33 -3.17
N SER A 92 17.75 -1.22 -3.42
CA SER A 92 18.46 0.06 -3.30
C SER A 92 17.89 1.09 -4.28
N PRO A 93 17.51 2.30 -3.82
CA PRO A 93 17.04 3.35 -4.72
C PRO A 93 18.16 3.77 -5.68
N LEU A 94 17.78 4.12 -6.90
CA LEU A 94 18.67 4.74 -7.87
C LEU A 94 18.45 6.25 -7.83
N GLU A 95 19.53 7.04 -7.83
CA GLU A 95 19.46 8.49 -7.95
C GLU A 95 19.18 8.86 -9.42
N GLY A 96 18.15 9.68 -9.66
CA GLY A 96 17.86 10.22 -10.99
C GLY A 96 18.81 11.37 -11.35
N GLU A 97 19.09 11.54 -12.65
CA GLU A 97 19.90 12.65 -13.21
C GLU A 97 19.22 14.01 -13.13
#